data_AF-A0A9D2P460-F1
#
_entry.id   AF-A0A9D2P460-F1
#
_cell.length_a   1.000
_cell.length_b   1.000
_cell.length_c   1.000
_cell.angle_alpha   90.00
_cell.angle_beta   90.00
_cell.angle_gamma   90.00
#
_symmetry.space_group_name_H-M   'P 1'
#
loop_
_entity.id
_entity.type
_entity.pdbx_description
1 polymer ?
#
loop_
_entity_poly.entity_id
_entity_poly.type
_entity_poly.pdbx_seq_one_letter_code
_entity_poly.pdbx_strand_id
1 'polypeptide(L)'
;MSDYSEVCLQTFLKEQGKLFDEPVARNIEEAEAFLEDCMAVVVDSIDEVREYFEEEGVDVDGLGPDELEEASEVFPLPDGKYLIVEG
;
A
#
# COMPACT_ATOMS: atom_id res chain seq x y z
N MET A 1 17.32 9.56 -3.30
CA MET A 1 16.38 9.94 -2.24
C MET A 1 15.40 8.79 -2.21
N SER A 2 15.17 8.18 -1.05
CA SER A 2 14.20 7.09 -0.96
C SER A 2 12.84 7.61 -1.43
N ASP A 3 12.21 6.90 -2.35
CA ASP A 3 10.87 7.24 -2.86
C ASP A 3 9.80 7.01 -1.78
N TYR A 4 10.13 6.25 -0.73
CA TYR A 4 9.26 5.98 0.41
C TYR A 4 9.76 6.66 1.69
N SER A 5 8.82 7.11 2.51
CA SER A 5 9.17 7.61 3.85
C SER A 5 9.53 6.45 4.79
N GLU A 6 10.33 6.71 5.82
CA GLU A 6 10.63 5.70 6.84
C GLU A 6 9.35 5.15 7.50
N VAL A 7 8.34 6.01 7.68
CA VAL A 7 7.03 5.63 8.22
C VAL A 7 6.29 4.67 7.28
N CYS A 8 6.36 4.90 5.96
CA CYS A 8 5.81 4.01 4.95
C CYS A 8 6.44 2.62 5.02
N LEU A 9 7.77 2.56 5.03
CA LEU A 9 8.54 1.30 5.09
C LEU A 9 8.27 0.53 6.40
N GLN A 10 8.21 1.23 7.53
CA GLN A 10 7.87 0.62 8.82
C GLN A 10 6.43 0.08 8.86
N THR A 11 5.48 0.78 8.25
CA THR A 11 4.08 0.37 8.19
C THR A 11 3.96 -0.91 7.35
N PHE A 12 4.56 -0.93 6.16
CA PHE A 12 4.61 -2.12 5.32
C PHE A 12 5.23 -3.32 6.06
N LEU A 13 6.41 -3.16 6.68
CA LEU A 13 7.07 -4.25 7.40
C LEU A 13 6.20 -4.88 8.49
N LYS A 14 5.44 -4.05 9.20
CA LYS A 14 4.57 -4.48 10.30
C LYS A 14 3.32 -5.17 9.79
N GLU A 15 2.78 -4.72 8.66
CA GLU A 15 1.44 -5.12 8.18
C GLU A 15 1.48 -5.97 6.91
N GLN A 16 2.65 -6.26 6.34
CA GLN A 16 2.83 -7.09 5.14
C GLN A 16 2.11 -8.45 5.23
N GLY A 17 1.89 -8.95 6.46
CA GLY A 17 1.13 -10.18 6.72
C GLY A 17 -0.36 -10.14 6.33
N LYS A 18 -0.91 -8.96 5.99
CA LYS A 18 -2.27 -8.85 5.45
C LYS A 18 -2.35 -9.16 3.96
N LEU A 19 -1.23 -9.01 3.25
CA LEU A 19 -1.13 -9.24 1.81
C LEU A 19 -0.37 -10.55 1.51
N PHE A 20 0.65 -10.87 2.29
CA PHE A 20 1.51 -12.03 2.10
C PHE A 20 1.46 -13.00 3.29
N ASP A 21 1.32 -14.30 3.02
CA ASP A 21 1.33 -15.34 4.07
C ASP A 21 2.68 -15.48 4.79
N GLU A 22 3.78 -15.11 4.11
CA GLU A 22 5.15 -15.12 4.65
C GLU A 22 5.80 -13.73 4.50
N PRO A 23 6.67 -13.31 5.43
CA PRO A 23 7.31 -12.01 5.35
C PRO A 23 8.25 -11.93 4.14
N VAL A 24 7.92 -11.04 3.20
CA VAL A 24 8.70 -10.73 2.01
C VAL A 24 9.89 -9.83 2.31
N ALA A 25 9.80 -9.04 3.38
CA ALA A 25 10.88 -8.16 3.84
C ALA A 25 11.07 -8.24 5.36
N ARG A 26 12.31 -8.14 5.84
CA ARG A 26 12.67 -8.23 7.27
C ARG A 26 13.29 -6.97 7.84
N ASN A 27 13.65 -6.01 7.00
CA ASN A 27 14.26 -4.74 7.40
C ASN A 27 13.88 -3.64 6.40
N ILE A 28 14.24 -2.39 6.72
CA ILE A 28 13.87 -1.20 5.94
C ILE A 28 14.43 -1.26 4.51
N GLU A 29 15.67 -1.72 4.33
CA GLU A 29 16.31 -1.82 3.02
C GLU A 29 15.63 -2.89 2.13
N GLU A 30 15.27 -4.04 2.72
CA GLU A 30 14.51 -5.09 2.02
C GLU A 30 13.09 -4.63 1.68
N ALA A 31 12.43 -3.88 2.57
CA ALA A 31 11.11 -3.33 2.32
C ALA A 31 11.14 -2.30 1.19
N GLU A 32 12.13 -1.41 1.20
CA GLU A 32 12.32 -0.42 0.14
C GLU A 32 12.54 -1.09 -1.21
N ALA A 33 13.47 -2.04 -1.29
CA ALA A 33 13.72 -2.80 -2.52
C ALA A 33 12.49 -3.57 -3.00
N PHE A 34 11.73 -4.18 -2.07
CA PHE A 34 10.50 -4.90 -2.42
C PHE A 34 9.43 -3.96 -2.98
N LEU A 35 9.18 -2.82 -2.32
CA LEU A 35 8.19 -1.86 -2.78
C LEU A 35 8.56 -1.22 -4.11
N GLU A 36 9.86 -0.94 -4.34
CA GLU A 36 10.37 -0.49 -5.63
C GLU A 36 10.15 -1.54 -6.73
N ASP A 37 10.47 -2.81 -6.46
CA ASP A 37 10.27 -3.91 -7.41
C ASP A 37 8.78 -4.18 -7.70
N CYS A 38 7.92 -4.04 -6.69
CA CYS A 38 6.46 -4.15 -6.81
C CYS A 38 5.80 -2.89 -7.39
N MET A 39 6.56 -1.84 -7.70
CA MET A 39 6.05 -0.56 -8.19
C MET A 39 4.96 0.03 -7.28
N ALA A 40 5.11 -0.15 -5.98
CA ALA A 40 4.13 0.29 -4.99
C ALA A 40 3.96 1.82 -5.02
N VAL A 41 2.74 2.28 -4.86
CA VAL A 41 2.39 3.71 -5.01
C VAL A 41 1.96 4.30 -3.67
N VAL A 42 2.38 5.53 -3.39
CA VAL A 42 1.88 6.29 -2.23
C VAL A 42 0.98 7.40 -2.72
N VAL A 43 -0.25 7.43 -2.24
CA VAL A 43 -1.29 8.40 -2.59
C VAL A 43 -1.73 9.22 -1.37
N ASP A 44 -2.25 10.42 -1.61
CA ASP A 44 -2.54 11.39 -0.56
C ASP A 44 -3.97 11.27 0.03
N SER A 45 -4.85 10.47 -0.60
CA SER A 45 -6.25 10.32 -0.16
C SER A 45 -6.89 8.99 -0.57
N ILE A 46 -8.00 8.64 0.07
CA ILE A 46 -8.78 7.43 -0.26
C ILE A 46 -9.44 7.53 -1.65
N ASP A 47 -9.73 8.75 -2.13
CA ASP A 47 -10.24 8.97 -3.48
C ASP A 47 -9.17 8.60 -4.52
N GLU A 48 -7.89 8.89 -4.26
CA GLU A 48 -6.78 8.48 -5.13
C GLU A 48 -6.54 6.96 -5.10
N VAL A 49 -6.80 6.29 -3.97
CA VAL A 49 -6.79 4.80 -3.90
C VAL A 49 -7.85 4.23 -4.83
N ARG A 50 -9.04 4.83 -4.83
CA ARG A 50 -10.12 4.43 -5.73
C ARG A 50 -9.73 4.65 -7.19
N GLU A 51 -9.20 5.83 -7.52
CA GLU A 51 -8.75 6.14 -8.88
C GLU A 51 -7.67 5.14 -9.36
N TYR A 52 -6.71 4.79 -8.50
CA TYR A 52 -5.70 3.77 -8.81
C TYR A 52 -6.34 2.42 -9.20
N PHE A 53 -7.30 1.93 -8.40
CA PHE A 53 -7.98 0.68 -8.69
C PHE A 53 -8.85 0.75 -9.96
N GLU A 54 -9.52 1.87 -10.22
CA GLU A 54 -10.27 2.08 -11.46
C GLU A 54 -9.34 2.08 -12.69
N GLU A 55 -8.14 2.67 -12.58
CA GLU A 55 -7.12 2.67 -13.63
C GLU A 55 -6.57 1.26 -13.91
N GLU A 56 -6.36 0.45 -12.86
CA GLU A 56 -5.98 -0.97 -12.97
C GLU A 56 -7.15 -1.88 -13.39
N GLY A 57 -8.35 -1.33 -13.59
CA GLY A 57 -9.52 -2.04 -14.07
C GLY A 57 -10.22 -2.91 -13.02
N VAL A 58 -9.97 -2.64 -11.74
CA VAL A 58 -10.67 -3.24 -10.60
C VAL A 58 -12.05 -2.57 -10.47
N ASP A 59 -13.10 -3.39 -10.35
CA ASP A 59 -14.45 -2.90 -10.14
C ASP A 59 -14.64 -2.46 -8.68
N VAL A 60 -14.56 -1.14 -8.45
CA VAL A 60 -14.79 -0.51 -7.15
C VAL A 60 -16.16 0.20 -7.08
N ASP A 61 -17.05 -0.05 -8.05
CA ASP A 61 -18.37 0.56 -8.06
C ASP A 61 -19.21 0.06 -6.89
N GLY A 62 -19.58 0.99 -6.01
CA GLY A 62 -20.38 0.70 -4.82
C GLY A 62 -19.57 0.36 -3.57
N LEU A 63 -18.24 0.28 -3.66
CA LEU A 63 -17.38 0.20 -2.48
C LEU A 63 -17.34 1.54 -1.73
N GLY A 64 -17.54 1.47 -0.42
CA GLY A 64 -17.35 2.61 0.48
C GLY A 64 -15.88 2.90 0.76
N PRO A 65 -15.54 4.10 1.27
CA PRO A 65 -14.17 4.43 1.67
C PRO A 65 -13.58 3.44 2.69
N ASP A 66 -14.39 3.02 3.68
CA ASP A 66 -13.96 2.06 4.70
C ASP A 66 -13.64 0.69 4.08
N GLU A 67 -14.41 0.25 3.08
CA GLU A 67 -14.18 -1.02 2.39
C GLU A 67 -12.91 -0.99 1.52
N LEU A 68 -12.63 0.17 0.90
CA LEU A 68 -11.37 0.39 0.17
C LEU A 68 -10.17 0.41 1.11
N GLU A 69 -10.30 1.04 2.27
CA GLU A 69 -9.24 1.12 3.28
C GLU A 69 -8.94 -0.27 3.91
N GLU A 70 -9.94 -1.14 3.99
CA GLU A 70 -9.82 -2.51 4.49
C GLU A 70 -9.22 -3.50 3.47
N ALA A 71 -8.98 -3.08 2.22
CA ALA A 71 -8.37 -3.93 1.21
C ALA A 71 -6.94 -4.37 1.60
N SER A 72 -6.58 -5.62 1.26
CA SER A 72 -5.28 -6.21 1.58
C SER A 72 -4.11 -5.43 0.95
N GLU A 73 -4.33 -4.86 -0.22
CA GLU A 73 -3.38 -4.10 -1.01
C GLU A 73 -3.19 -2.66 -0.48
N VAL A 74 -4.09 -2.16 0.37
CA VAL A 74 -4.12 -0.75 0.82
C VAL A 74 -3.61 -0.63 2.24
N PHE A 75 -2.54 0.14 2.46
CA PHE A 75 -1.86 0.36 3.74
C PHE A 75 -2.03 1.81 4.19
N PRO A 76 -2.94 2.08 5.15
CA PRO A 76 -3.11 3.40 5.72
C PRO A 76 -1.86 3.84 6.47
N LEU A 77 -1.37 5.04 6.17
CA LEU A 77 -0.19 5.62 6.80
C LEU A 77 -0.59 6.59 7.93
N PRO A 78 0.20 6.70 9.01
CA PRO A 78 -0.07 7.60 10.13
C PRO A 78 -0.17 9.09 9.78
N ASP A 79 0.34 9.50 8.62
CA ASP A 79 0.28 10.87 8.12
C ASP A 79 -0.97 11.15 7.26
N GLY A 80 -1.87 10.17 7.13
CA GLY A 80 -3.13 10.27 6.39
C GLY A 80 -3.02 9.89 4.91
N LYS A 81 -1.84 9.46 4.47
CA LYS A 81 -1.60 8.90 3.13
C LYS A 81 -1.91 7.41 3.08
N TYR A 82 -1.85 6.83 1.89
CA TYR A 82 -2.05 5.40 1.68
C TYR A 82 -0.94 4.85 0.80
N LEU A 83 -0.36 3.72 1.20
CA LEU A 83 0.53 2.93 0.37
C LEU A 83 -0.31 1.82 -0.29
N ILE A 84 -0.19 1.66 -1.60
CA ILE A 84 -0.87 0.62 -2.38
C ILE A 84 0.21 -0.35 -2.89
N VAL A 85 0.07 -1.63 -2.57
CA VAL A 85 1.02 -2.69 -2.93
C VAL A 85 0.28 -3.82 -3.62
N GLU A 86 0.74 -4.20 -4.81
CA GLU A 86 0.22 -5.36 -5.52
C GLU A 86 0.79 -6.67 -4.93
N GLY A 87 -0.10 -7.65 -4.75
CA GLY A 87 0.21 -8.98 -4.18
C GLY A 87 0.54 -10.06 -5.20
#